data_AF-A0A8T4TLY8-F1
#
_entry.id   AF-A0A8T4TLY8-F1
#
_cell.length_a   1.000
_cell.length_b   1.000
_cell.length_c   1.000
_cell.angle_alpha   90.00
_cell.angle_beta   90.00
_cell.angle_gamma   90.00
#
_symmetry.space_group_name_H-M   'P 1'
#
loop_
_entity.id
_entity.type
_entity.pdbx_description
1 polymer ?
#
loop_
_entity_poly.entity_id
_entity_poly.type
_entity_poly.pdbx_seq_one_letter_code
_entity_poly.pdbx_strand_id
1 'polypeptide(L)'
;MTTIGLESGAESFQVNYFDKKAVLAQSPQFYKQMFVLGGFERVLEIGQVYRAEKSHTNRHLTEFTGVDFEMGFIKDEDDIMDIIEEMLKYVIEKVKEERKQELEILNVQL
;
A
#
# COMPACT_ATOMS: atom_id res chain seq x y z
N MET A 1 13.26 -5.58 -0.66
CA MET A 1 13.95 -6.53 0.24
C MET A 1 14.96 -5.74 1.06
N THR A 2 14.82 -5.75 2.37
CA THR A 2 15.63 -4.90 3.28
C THR A 2 16.45 -5.76 4.22
N THR A 3 17.53 -5.19 4.78
CA THR A 3 18.41 -5.90 5.75
C THR A 3 17.92 -5.77 7.18
N ILE A 4 16.94 -4.90 7.45
CA ILE A 4 16.31 -4.67 8.76
C ILE A 4 14.80 -4.51 8.52
N GLY A 5 13.97 -5.02 9.43
CA GLY A 5 12.54 -4.73 9.49
C GLY A 5 12.35 -3.26 9.85
N LEU A 6 12.45 -2.39 8.86
CA LEU A 6 12.66 -0.96 9.06
C LEU A 6 11.47 -0.29 9.77
N GLU A 7 10.24 -0.78 9.62
CA GLU A 7 9.04 0.02 9.93
C GLU A 7 8.21 -0.42 11.12
N SER A 8 8.43 -1.60 11.70
CA SER A 8 7.68 -1.98 12.89
C SER A 8 8.33 -3.13 13.64
N GLY A 9 8.05 -3.21 14.95
CA GLY A 9 8.36 -4.38 15.77
C GLY A 9 7.50 -5.62 15.44
N ALA A 10 6.80 -5.65 14.30
CA ALA A 10 5.98 -6.77 13.88
C ALA A 10 6.81 -7.92 13.27
N GLU A 11 6.29 -9.14 13.34
CA GLU A 11 6.93 -10.32 12.75
C GLU A 11 7.18 -10.12 11.25
N SER A 12 8.39 -10.41 10.79
CA SER A 12 8.81 -10.25 9.38
C SER A 12 9.20 -11.60 8.78
N PHE A 13 8.89 -11.80 7.50
CA PHE A 13 9.34 -12.98 6.77
C PHE A 13 10.84 -12.88 6.47
N GLN A 14 11.62 -13.83 6.97
CA GLN A 14 13.06 -13.93 6.71
C GLN A 14 13.34 -14.71 5.43
N VAL A 15 14.30 -14.22 4.65
CA VAL A 15 14.76 -14.83 3.40
C VAL A 15 16.28 -15.01 3.49
N ASN A 16 16.74 -16.22 3.20
CA ASN A 16 18.17 -16.48 3.02
C ASN A 16 18.58 -15.99 1.64
N TYR A 17 19.36 -14.92 1.58
CA TYR A 17 19.83 -14.27 0.37
C TYR A 17 21.33 -14.44 0.24
N PHE A 18 21.74 -15.54 -0.39
CA PHE A 18 23.13 -16.01 -0.42
C PHE A 18 23.66 -16.14 1.02
N ASP A 19 24.82 -15.54 1.31
CA ASP A 19 25.44 -15.54 2.63
C ASP A 19 24.87 -14.46 3.57
N LYS A 20 23.72 -13.86 3.23
CA LYS A 20 23.07 -12.80 4.02
C LYS A 20 21.65 -13.18 4.38
N LYS A 21 21.22 -12.75 5.57
CA LYS A 21 19.80 -12.73 5.94
C LYS A 21 19.18 -11.43 5.44
N ALA A 22 18.02 -11.51 4.82
CA ALA A 22 17.20 -10.35 4.51
C ALA A 22 15.75 -10.60 4.91
N VAL A 23 14.94 -9.56 4.82
CA VAL A 23 13.50 -9.63 5.12
C VAL A 23 12.67 -9.11 3.96
N LEU A 24 11.47 -9.66 3.82
CA LEU A 24 10.44 -9.09 2.96
C LEU A 24 9.94 -7.78 3.58
N ALA A 25 9.80 -6.75 2.75
CA ALA A 25 9.35 -5.43 3.21
C ALA A 25 7.88 -5.50 3.60
N GLN A 26 7.54 -4.92 4.75
CA GLN A 26 6.17 -4.90 5.24
C GLN A 26 5.37 -3.68 4.80
N SER A 27 6.06 -2.66 4.30
CA SER A 27 5.48 -1.48 3.70
C SER A 27 6.57 -0.75 2.93
N PRO A 28 6.22 -0.01 1.87
CA PRO A 28 7.16 0.78 1.09
C PRO A 28 7.46 2.16 1.69
N GLN A 29 6.92 2.50 2.87
CA GLN A 29 6.91 3.86 3.41
C GLN A 29 8.27 4.57 3.42
N PHE A 30 9.34 3.93 3.92
CA PHE A 30 10.67 4.54 3.95
C PHE A 30 11.21 4.83 2.55
N TYR A 31 10.99 3.93 1.59
CA TYR A 31 11.45 4.14 0.23
C TYR A 31 10.70 5.31 -0.41
N LYS A 32 9.39 5.42 -0.20
CA LYS A 32 8.60 6.57 -0.65
C LYS A 32 9.11 7.88 -0.02
N GLN A 33 9.36 7.90 1.29
CA GLN A 33 9.92 9.07 1.97
C GLN A 33 11.32 9.43 1.44
N MET A 34 12.16 8.45 1.15
CA MET A 34 13.47 8.69 0.50
C MET A 34 13.33 9.29 -0.89
N PHE A 35 12.33 8.87 -1.68
CA PHE A 35 12.06 9.49 -2.98
C PHE A 35 11.62 10.96 -2.81
N VAL A 36 10.75 11.25 -1.84
CA VAL A 36 10.34 12.63 -1.56
C VAL A 36 11.53 13.50 -1.13
N LEU A 37 12.38 12.99 -0.23
CA LEU A 37 13.64 13.66 0.13
C LEU A 37 14.61 13.81 -1.05
N GLY A 38 14.56 12.88 -2.01
CA GLY A 38 15.31 12.92 -3.26
C GLY A 38 14.79 13.91 -4.29
N GLY A 39 13.71 14.65 -3.98
CA GLY A 39 13.12 15.69 -4.83
C GLY A 39 11.90 15.25 -5.65
N PHE A 40 11.40 14.03 -5.45
CA PHE A 40 10.14 13.61 -6.08
C PHE A 40 8.95 14.14 -5.27
N GLU A 41 8.25 15.15 -5.79
CA GLU A 41 7.17 15.81 -5.03
C GLU A 41 5.97 14.89 -4.76
N ARG A 42 5.70 13.94 -5.65
CA ARG A 42 4.57 12.99 -5.56
C ARG A 42 5.02 11.60 -6.00
N VAL A 43 4.80 10.62 -5.15
CA VAL A 43 5.23 9.23 -5.37
C VAL A 43 4.03 8.31 -5.18
N LEU A 44 3.80 7.40 -6.13
CA LEU A 44 2.79 6.33 -6.05
C LEU A 44 3.49 5.00 -6.28
N GLU A 45 3.15 4.01 -5.46
CA GLU A 45 3.59 2.63 -5.59
C GLU A 45 2.38 1.68 -5.55
N ILE A 46 2.36 0.75 -6.49
CA ILE A 46 1.46 -0.40 -6.48
C ILE A 46 2.34 -1.64 -6.49
N GLY A 47 2.33 -2.40 -5.40
CA GLY A 47 3.32 -3.43 -5.16
C GLY A 47 2.90 -4.46 -4.12
N GLN A 48 3.71 -5.51 -3.96
CA GLN A 48 3.43 -6.56 -2.98
C GLN A 48 3.89 -6.15 -1.58
N VAL A 49 2.99 -6.33 -0.62
CA VAL A 49 3.18 -6.03 0.79
C VAL A 49 3.06 -7.33 1.59
N TYR A 50 3.99 -7.55 2.52
CA TYR A 50 4.09 -8.78 3.29
C TYR A 50 3.90 -8.54 4.79
N ARG A 51 2.96 -9.23 5.44
CA ARG A 51 2.74 -9.17 6.89
C ARG A 51 2.89 -10.57 7.47
N ALA A 52 3.85 -10.77 8.37
CA ALA A 52 4.12 -12.10 8.93
C ALA A 52 3.37 -12.38 10.25
N GLU A 53 2.45 -11.49 10.64
CA GLU A 53 1.62 -11.67 11.84
C GLU A 53 0.79 -12.95 11.74
N LYS A 54 0.79 -13.75 12.82
CA LYS A 54 -0.07 -14.94 12.94
C LYS A 54 -1.52 -14.55 13.21
N SER A 55 -2.16 -13.91 12.23
CA SER A 55 -3.56 -13.51 12.27
C SER A 55 -4.35 -14.31 11.24
N HIS A 56 -5.21 -15.22 11.71
CA HIS A 56 -6.09 -16.01 10.85
C HIS A 56 -7.52 -15.52 10.98
N THR A 57 -7.82 -14.42 10.29
CA THR A 57 -9.19 -13.88 10.18
C THR A 57 -9.58 -13.70 8.71
N ASN A 58 -10.85 -13.44 8.44
CA ASN A 58 -11.35 -13.15 7.10
C ASN A 58 -10.91 -11.78 6.52
N ARG A 59 -10.12 -10.99 7.26
CA ARG A 59 -9.66 -9.65 6.87
C ARG A 59 -8.15 -9.52 6.76
N HIS A 60 -7.38 -10.54 7.14
CA HIS A 60 -5.92 -10.47 7.15
C HIS A 60 -5.34 -11.45 6.13
N LEU A 61 -4.41 -10.94 5.32
CA LEU A 61 -3.61 -11.71 4.38
C LEU A 61 -2.13 -11.50 4.72
N THR A 62 -1.32 -12.54 4.54
CA THR A 62 0.13 -12.45 4.75
C THR A 62 0.87 -11.83 3.56
N GLU A 63 0.23 -11.80 2.39
CA GLU A 63 0.67 -11.16 1.16
C GLU A 63 -0.54 -10.51 0.50
N PHE A 64 -0.41 -9.24 0.11
CA PHE A 64 -1.45 -8.52 -0.63
C PHE A 64 -0.83 -7.41 -1.48
N THR A 65 -1.58 -6.95 -2.48
CA THR A 65 -1.18 -5.79 -3.28
C THR A 65 -1.55 -4.50 -2.55
N GLY A 66 -0.54 -3.74 -2.15
CA GLY A 66 -0.68 -2.41 -1.57
C GLY A 66 -0.77 -1.33 -2.66
N VAL A 67 -1.56 -0.30 -2.38
CA VAL A 67 -1.60 0.95 -3.14
C VAL A 67 -1.21 2.05 -2.17
N ASP A 68 -0.04 2.63 -2.40
CA ASP A 68 0.67 3.46 -1.46
C ASP A 68 1.10 4.75 -2.15
N PHE A 69 0.86 5.90 -1.54
CA PHE A 69 1.37 7.17 -2.07
C PHE A 69 2.06 7.98 -0.99
N GLU A 70 2.84 8.98 -1.40
CA GLU A 70 3.51 9.96 -0.55
C GLU A 70 3.58 11.29 -1.31
N MET A 71 3.39 12.40 -0.60
CA MET A 71 3.47 13.75 -1.17
C MET A 71 4.35 14.64 -0.30
N GLY A 72 5.30 15.33 -0.94
CA GLY A 72 6.08 16.39 -0.32
C GLY A 72 5.35 17.74 -0.38
N PHE A 73 5.85 18.72 0.37
CA PHE A 73 5.35 20.10 0.36
C PHE A 73 3.86 20.26 0.72
N ILE A 74 3.32 19.33 1.50
CA ILE A 74 1.99 19.46 2.09
C ILE A 74 1.98 20.57 3.15
N LYS A 75 0.84 21.23 3.32
CA LYS A 75 0.61 22.21 4.38
C LYS A 75 0.37 21.52 5.71
N ASP A 76 -0.48 20.50 5.68
CA ASP A 76 -0.94 19.70 6.81
C ASP A 76 -1.50 18.36 6.29
N GLU A 77 -2.02 17.54 7.20
CA GLU A 77 -2.60 16.24 6.89
C GLU A 77 -3.86 16.31 6.02
N ASP A 78 -4.57 17.45 6.00
CA ASP A 78 -5.82 17.59 5.24
C ASP A 78 -5.53 17.49 3.73
N ASP A 79 -4.40 18.01 3.26
CA ASP A 79 -3.95 17.87 1.86
C ASP A 79 -3.87 16.38 1.43
N ILE A 80 -3.50 15.48 2.35
CA ILE A 80 -3.42 14.03 2.09
C ILE A 80 -4.80 13.40 2.15
N MET A 81 -5.63 13.80 3.12
CA MET A 81 -6.99 13.30 3.30
C MET A 81 -7.87 13.64 2.09
N ASP A 82 -7.77 14.87 1.57
CA ASP A 82 -8.50 15.33 0.39
C ASP A 82 -8.17 14.47 -0.84
N ILE A 83 -6.88 14.19 -1.06
CA ILE A 83 -6.45 13.33 -2.19
C ILE A 83 -7.00 11.91 -2.06
N ILE A 84 -6.99 11.33 -0.86
CA ILE A 84 -7.55 9.99 -0.63
C ILE A 84 -9.05 9.99 -0.92
N GLU A 85 -9.77 10.99 -0.43
CA GLU A 85 -11.20 11.11 -0.63
C GLU A 85 -11.56 11.24 -2.11
N GLU A 86 -10.87 12.12 -2.84
CA GLU A 86 -11.07 12.31 -4.28
C GLU A 86 -10.74 11.05 -5.07
N MET A 87 -9.63 10.36 -4.72
CA MET A 87 -9.25 9.11 -5.36
C MET A 87 -10.33 8.03 -5.15
N LEU A 88 -10.84 7.87 -3.92
CA LEU A 88 -11.88 6.89 -3.62
C LEU A 88 -13.17 7.20 -4.37
N LYS A 89 -13.60 8.46 -4.39
CA LYS A 89 -14.76 8.91 -5.18
C LYS A 89 -14.58 8.58 -6.65
N TYR A 90 -13.42 8.92 -7.22
CA TYR A 90 -13.11 8.67 -8.62
C TYR A 90 -13.17 7.18 -8.96
N VAL A 91 -12.55 6.32 -8.15
CA VAL A 91 -12.54 4.87 -8.37
C VAL A 91 -13.95 4.29 -8.29
N ILE A 92 -14.74 4.68 -7.29
CA ILE A 92 -16.12 4.19 -7.11
C ILE A 92 -16.98 4.57 -8.32
N GLU A 93 -16.94 5.84 -8.75
CA GLU A 93 -17.70 6.29 -9.92
C GLU A 93 -17.25 5.59 -11.20
N LYS A 94 -15.93 5.37 -11.38
CA LYS A 94 -15.44 4.63 -12.55
C LYS A 94 -15.87 3.17 -12.57
N VAL A 95 -15.93 2.51 -11.43
CA VAL A 95 -16.48 1.14 -11.35
C VAL A 95 -17.97 1.12 -11.71
N LYS A 96 -18.77 2.09 -11.25
CA LYS A 96 -20.19 2.21 -11.63
C LYS A 96 -20.39 2.43 -13.13
N GLU A 97 -19.55 3.26 -13.74
CA GLU A 97 -19.64 3.59 -15.16
C GLU A 97 -19.22 2.40 -16.04
N GLU A 98 -18.10 1.76 -15.71
CA GLU A 98 -17.38 0.85 -16.61
C GLU A 98 -17.55 -0.65 -16.29
N ARG A 99 -18.08 -1.01 -15.12
CA ARG A 99 -18.19 -2.42 -14.64
C ARG A 99 -19.61 -2.83 -14.27
N LYS A 100 -20.61 -2.31 -14.99
CA LYS A 100 -22.03 -2.58 -14.74
C LYS A 100 -22.37 -4.08 -14.77
N GLN A 101 -21.81 -4.81 -15.73
CA GLN A 101 -22.05 -6.24 -15.88
C GLN A 101 -21.53 -7.02 -14.67
N GLU A 102 -20.34 -6.71 -14.20
CA GLU A 102 -19.75 -7.34 -13.02
C GLU A 102 -20.55 -6.99 -11.75
N LEU A 103 -21.01 -5.75 -11.60
CA LEU A 103 -21.85 -5.33 -10.47
C LEU A 103 -23.20 -6.06 -10.45
N GLU A 104 -23.82 -6.28 -11.61
CA GLU A 104 -25.06 -7.07 -11.73
C GLU A 104 -24.83 -8.54 -11.35
N ILE A 105 -23.74 -9.14 -11.82
CA ILE A 105 -23.37 -10.53 -11.48
C ILE A 105 -23.14 -10.68 -9.97
N LEU A 106 -22.49 -9.69 -9.35
CA LEU A 106 -22.20 -9.69 -7.91
C LEU A 106 -23.41 -9.25 -7.06
N ASN A 107 -24.48 -8.74 -7.69
CA ASN A 107 -25.66 -8.19 -7.03
C ASN A 107 -25.32 -7.07 -6.02
N VAL A 108 -24.44 -6.15 -6.41
CA VAL A 108 -23.98 -5.01 -5.58
C VAL A 108 -24.43 -3.69 -6.19
N GLN A 109 -24.95 -2.79 -5.34
CA GLN A 109 -25.18 -1.38 -5.68
C GLN A 109 -24.14 -0.53 -4.96
N LEU A 110 -23.34 0.19 -5.76
CA LEU A 110 -22.34 1.15 -5.28
C LEU A 110 -22.93 2.55 -5.19
#